data_AF-A0A9K3K9R2-F1
#
_entry.id   AF-A0A9K3K9R2-F1
#
_cell.length_a   1.000
_cell.length_b   1.000
_cell.length_c   1.000
_cell.angle_alpha   90.00
_cell.angle_beta   90.00
_cell.angle_gamma   90.00
#
_symmetry.space_group_name_H-M   'P 1'
#
loop_
_entity.id
_entity.type
_entity.pdbx_description
1 polymer ?
#
loop_
_entity_poly.entity_id
_entity_poly.type
_entity_poly.pdbx_seq_one_letter_code
_entity_poly.pdbx_strand_id
1 'polypeptide(L)'
;MVGHYNDIEDMLWTDSSGRSWRQTVANLRHRYCLLFLTSGILRCESLTKADLSDHLSFYLPQRDQDIHPMLLLIMQIPEGKVNNGRTLFGRATRHKLPQFCPVGALAMYLQCRFHVTREFNNFTIEDWCTNSRWIDIKLLLGLPTNNLCHLGRKLGTKTLELLEEESESIRRMGQWNPSVFDNYYSTKLPIGSIRKLAGYVSKSNIYYNTRTTVNPNDALLRSTPMGSFVYTALDGVLEQAQIHRGGYDTAIHFLRCLAELNKVFLQDAAALLCVKEERSNHFMYQNLAVLESQAFYDFKGQMASAIRHEVSPLDATVESVLPGVLEIQQTTHSMVEQLGGKVDRFHEAVHEAVHEATRSISEDVTRKLQGLCNHLKRCLDDKQMEGNRRRKLAHCFTSIGQLLNMSELDDAESDGDTRHEPERTFAGNNLFESNEQDPSTEPFESEEQGLSTGPNATSATTVAISRTRVSGCSTVTSPEKRLAPKYHSLKEILDDWQDPNNGFLVLDKKYGRNWRKDWSDSQKTSFSRLSRIYSAVVKYIESKPDHNEALEELEDVFKKKRLSVRGMVCFFQAEGYLHVQKSRGRTKQQQSADDAIEV
;
A
#
# COMPACT_ATOMS: atom_id res chain seq x y z
N MET A 1 1.40 -9.18 -3.84
CA MET A 1 0.89 -7.84 -4.26
C MET A 1 0.15 -7.16 -3.12
N VAL A 2 -0.93 -7.74 -2.54
CA VAL A 2 -1.56 -7.14 -1.34
C VAL A 2 -0.60 -7.08 -0.15
N GLY A 3 0.20 -8.14 0.08
CA GLY A 3 1.25 -8.14 1.12
C GLY A 3 2.39 -7.13 0.94
N HIS A 4 2.52 -6.51 -0.24
CA HIS A 4 3.52 -5.44 -0.50
C HIS A 4 2.87 -4.05 -0.57
N TYR A 5 1.61 -3.90 -0.18
CA TYR A 5 0.91 -2.64 -0.33
C TYR A 5 1.57 -1.51 0.49
N ASN A 6 2.09 -1.85 1.66
CA ASN A 6 2.85 -0.95 2.51
C ASN A 6 4.15 -0.52 1.81
N ASP A 7 4.94 -1.49 1.32
CA ASP A 7 6.20 -1.24 0.61
C ASP A 7 6.02 -0.32 -0.60
N ILE A 8 4.92 -0.52 -1.36
CA ILE A 8 4.59 0.31 -2.52
C ILE A 8 4.22 1.74 -2.08
N GLU A 9 3.45 1.91 -1.00
CA GLU A 9 3.11 3.25 -0.51
C GLU A 9 4.34 3.99 0.04
N ASP A 10 5.21 3.31 0.79
CA ASP A 10 6.45 3.87 1.31
C ASP A 10 7.43 4.22 0.17
N MET A 11 7.51 3.40 -0.88
CA MET A 11 8.26 3.74 -2.10
C MET A 11 7.71 5.01 -2.77
N LEU A 12 6.40 5.08 -3.00
CA LEU A 12 5.78 6.24 -3.65
C LEU A 12 5.94 7.53 -2.83
N TRP A 13 5.94 7.43 -1.50
CA TRP A 13 6.22 8.54 -0.59
C TRP A 13 7.70 8.97 -0.65
N THR A 14 8.61 8.01 -0.66
CA THR A 14 10.05 8.27 -0.75
C THR A 14 10.38 8.94 -2.08
N ASP A 15 9.84 8.41 -3.19
CA ASP A 15 9.96 9.00 -4.52
C ASP A 15 9.35 10.41 -4.61
N SER A 16 8.30 10.71 -3.83
CA SER A 16 7.72 12.06 -3.79
C SER A 16 8.55 13.06 -2.99
N SER A 17 9.50 12.60 -2.18
CA SER A 17 10.49 13.45 -1.50
C SER A 17 11.60 13.97 -2.43
N GLY A 18 11.39 13.92 -3.75
CA GLY A 18 12.34 14.43 -4.75
C GLY A 18 12.73 15.90 -4.55
N ARG A 19 13.77 16.36 -5.24
CA ARG A 19 14.37 17.70 -5.04
C ARG A 19 13.63 18.84 -5.74
N SER A 20 12.44 18.58 -6.30
CA SER A 20 11.71 19.58 -7.08
C SER A 20 10.20 19.37 -7.01
N TRP A 21 9.46 20.49 -7.08
CA TRP A 21 8.00 20.49 -7.15
C TRP A 21 7.42 19.61 -8.26
N ARG A 22 8.07 19.55 -9.43
CA ARG A 22 7.62 18.73 -10.55
C ARG A 22 7.59 17.24 -10.18
N GLN A 23 8.64 16.75 -9.52
CA GLN A 23 8.73 15.36 -9.08
C GLN A 23 7.76 15.10 -7.92
N THR A 24 7.76 15.98 -6.92
CA THR A 24 6.88 15.86 -5.75
C THR A 24 5.40 15.80 -6.14
N VAL A 25 4.94 16.73 -6.99
CA VAL A 25 3.54 16.74 -7.47
C VAL A 25 3.23 15.48 -8.28
N ALA A 26 4.13 15.05 -9.17
CA ALA A 26 3.92 13.84 -9.99
C ALA A 26 3.82 12.57 -9.15
N ASN A 27 4.64 12.43 -8.10
CA ASN A 27 4.68 11.23 -7.27
C ASN A 27 3.60 11.24 -6.18
N LEU A 28 3.25 12.40 -5.60
CA LEU A 28 2.06 12.52 -4.75
C LEU A 28 0.78 12.20 -5.52
N ARG A 29 0.72 12.59 -6.81
CA ARG A 29 -0.36 12.19 -7.72
C ARG A 29 -0.40 10.67 -7.91
N HIS A 30 0.75 10.01 -8.10
CA HIS A 30 0.80 8.53 -8.21
C HIS A 30 0.34 7.85 -6.93
N ARG A 31 0.78 8.36 -5.77
CA ARG A 31 0.34 7.90 -4.46
C ARG A 31 -1.17 8.04 -4.29
N TYR A 32 -1.74 9.21 -4.61
CA TYR A 32 -3.19 9.40 -4.64
C TYR A 32 -3.88 8.37 -5.55
N CYS A 33 -3.40 8.18 -6.78
CA CYS A 33 -3.98 7.22 -7.71
C CYS A 33 -3.99 5.81 -7.12
N LEU A 34 -2.88 5.33 -6.56
CA LEU A 34 -2.83 4.01 -5.93
C LEU A 34 -3.88 3.87 -4.82
N LEU A 35 -3.90 4.81 -3.88
CA LEU A 35 -4.75 4.74 -2.71
C LEU A 35 -6.24 4.83 -3.07
N PHE A 36 -6.61 5.78 -3.95
CA PHE A 36 -8.00 5.98 -4.34
C PHE A 36 -8.51 4.88 -5.28
N LEU A 37 -7.68 4.40 -6.22
CA LEU A 37 -8.07 3.30 -7.10
C LEU A 37 -8.31 2.00 -6.32
N THR A 38 -7.48 1.72 -5.31
CA THR A 38 -7.66 0.55 -4.44
C THR A 38 -8.89 0.71 -3.55
N SER A 39 -9.03 1.86 -2.88
CA SER A 39 -10.15 2.13 -1.96
C SER A 39 -11.50 2.14 -2.68
N GLY A 40 -11.54 2.66 -3.92
CA GLY A 40 -12.76 2.72 -4.73
C GLY A 40 -12.98 1.52 -5.67
N ILE A 41 -12.06 0.54 -5.72
CA ILE A 41 -12.07 -0.60 -6.67
C ILE A 41 -12.24 -0.10 -8.13
N LEU A 42 -11.41 0.87 -8.51
CA LEU A 42 -11.53 1.60 -9.78
C LEU A 42 -10.48 1.17 -10.81
N ARG A 43 -10.75 1.54 -12.06
CA ARG A 43 -9.76 1.46 -13.14
C ARG A 43 -8.95 2.74 -13.18
N CYS A 44 -7.67 2.65 -13.57
CA CYS A 44 -6.82 3.83 -13.73
C CYS A 44 -7.45 4.85 -14.71
N GLU A 45 -8.09 4.38 -15.79
CA GLU A 45 -8.73 5.27 -16.77
C GLU A 45 -9.88 6.09 -16.20
N SER A 46 -10.49 5.65 -15.10
CA SER A 46 -11.53 6.44 -14.42
C SER A 46 -10.93 7.73 -13.87
N LEU A 47 -9.73 7.66 -13.28
CA LEU A 47 -9.05 8.83 -12.75
C LEU A 47 -8.40 9.69 -13.83
N THR A 48 -7.88 9.10 -14.92
CA THR A 48 -7.26 9.90 -15.99
C THR A 48 -8.29 10.73 -16.79
N LYS A 49 -9.55 10.31 -16.79
CA LYS A 49 -10.65 11.03 -17.42
C LYS A 49 -11.33 12.03 -16.51
N ALA A 50 -11.24 11.82 -15.20
CA ALA A 50 -11.94 12.60 -14.19
C ALA A 50 -11.52 14.07 -14.24
N ASP A 51 -12.52 14.92 -14.04
CA ASP A 51 -12.37 16.34 -13.77
C ASP A 51 -12.34 16.60 -12.26
N LEU A 52 -11.78 17.74 -11.88
CA LEU A 52 -11.67 18.15 -10.49
C LEU A 52 -13.08 18.29 -9.86
N SER A 53 -14.04 18.74 -10.67
CA SER A 53 -15.46 18.91 -10.32
C SER A 53 -16.22 17.60 -10.11
N ASP A 54 -15.69 16.46 -10.59
CA ASP A 54 -16.34 15.14 -10.41
C ASP A 54 -16.33 14.69 -8.94
N HIS A 55 -15.60 15.38 -8.05
CA HIS A 55 -15.52 15.04 -6.63
C HIS A 55 -16.58 15.80 -5.82
N LEU A 56 -17.26 15.04 -4.97
CA LEU A 56 -18.19 15.54 -3.97
C LEU A 56 -17.84 14.92 -2.62
N SER A 57 -17.81 15.75 -1.57
CA SER A 57 -17.66 15.27 -0.20
C SER A 57 -18.88 15.62 0.63
N PHE A 58 -19.26 14.69 1.51
CA PHE A 58 -20.28 14.92 2.53
C PHE A 58 -20.09 13.99 3.72
N TYR A 59 -20.61 14.39 4.86
CA TYR A 59 -20.65 13.54 6.05
C TYR A 59 -21.89 12.67 6.01
N LEU A 60 -21.70 11.37 6.26
CA LEU A 60 -22.83 10.47 6.42
C LEU A 60 -23.52 10.72 7.77
N PRO A 61 -24.84 10.52 7.87
CA PRO A 61 -25.52 10.50 9.15
C PRO A 61 -24.81 9.52 10.09
N GLN A 62 -24.35 10.02 11.23
CA GLN A 62 -23.64 9.22 12.22
C GLN A 62 -24.59 8.17 12.79
N ARG A 63 -24.17 6.90 12.79
CA ARG A 63 -24.93 5.83 13.45
C ARG A 63 -24.69 5.94 14.95
N ASP A 64 -25.65 5.51 15.76
CA ASP A 64 -25.56 5.58 17.22
C ASP A 64 -24.30 4.88 17.79
N GLN A 65 -23.78 3.88 17.07
CA GLN A 65 -22.60 3.11 17.45
C GLN A 65 -21.28 3.74 16.96
N ASP A 66 -21.33 4.66 15.99
CA ASP A 66 -20.13 5.33 15.49
C ASP A 66 -19.72 6.43 16.46
N ILE A 67 -18.41 6.58 16.70
CA ILE A 67 -17.89 7.58 17.65
C ILE A 67 -17.78 8.95 16.99
N HIS A 68 -17.32 8.99 15.73
CA HIS A 68 -17.11 10.22 14.98
C HIS A 68 -17.90 10.21 13.67
N PRO A 69 -18.23 11.38 13.09
CA PRO A 69 -18.88 11.45 11.79
C PRO A 69 -17.95 10.97 10.66
N MET A 70 -18.49 10.18 9.74
CA MET A 70 -17.72 9.62 8.62
C MET A 70 -17.83 10.50 7.38
N LEU A 71 -16.72 11.11 6.98
CA LEU A 71 -16.60 11.81 5.69
C LEU A 71 -16.57 10.80 4.55
N LEU A 72 -17.45 10.95 3.58
CA LEU A 72 -17.43 10.19 2.34
C LEU A 72 -17.01 11.11 1.18
N LEU A 73 -15.99 10.67 0.44
CA LEU A 73 -15.58 11.27 -0.82
C LEU A 73 -16.11 10.40 -1.96
N ILE A 74 -16.94 11.00 -2.81
CA ILE A 74 -17.47 10.38 -4.01
C ILE A 74 -16.83 11.03 -5.23
N MET A 75 -16.44 10.23 -6.21
CA MET A 75 -16.03 10.68 -7.53
C MET A 75 -17.01 10.15 -8.57
N GLN A 76 -17.61 11.03 -9.35
CA GLN A 76 -18.47 10.65 -10.46
C GLN A 76 -17.63 10.06 -11.63
N ILE A 77 -18.15 9.01 -12.27
CA ILE A 77 -17.52 8.36 -13.42
C ILE A 77 -18.57 8.32 -14.54
N PRO A 78 -18.73 9.42 -15.31
CA PRO A 78 -19.76 9.51 -16.34
C PRO A 78 -19.46 8.59 -17.52
N GLU A 79 -18.19 8.44 -17.90
CA GLU A 79 -17.80 7.67 -19.08
C GLU A 79 -17.18 6.30 -18.78
N GLY A 80 -17.60 5.27 -19.52
CA GLY A 80 -16.97 3.96 -19.46
C GLY A 80 -17.51 3.00 -20.50
N LYS A 81 -16.68 2.05 -20.95
CA LYS A 81 -17.05 1.06 -22.00
C LYS A 81 -18.28 0.20 -21.65
N VAL A 82 -18.57 0.06 -20.36
CA VAL A 82 -19.67 -0.76 -19.83
C VAL A 82 -20.71 0.10 -19.10
N ASN A 83 -20.58 1.42 -19.16
CA ASN A 83 -21.48 2.31 -18.43
C ASN A 83 -22.87 2.33 -19.06
N ASN A 84 -23.03 2.05 -20.37
CA ASN A 84 -24.34 1.98 -21.06
C ASN A 84 -25.26 3.19 -20.73
N GLY A 85 -24.70 4.40 -20.64
CA GLY A 85 -25.43 5.61 -20.26
C GLY A 85 -25.62 5.83 -18.74
N ARG A 86 -25.08 4.96 -17.90
CA ARG A 86 -25.15 5.06 -16.43
C ARG A 86 -23.92 5.74 -15.85
N THR A 87 -24.15 6.56 -14.85
CA THR A 87 -23.07 7.12 -14.02
C THR A 87 -22.62 6.09 -12.99
N LEU A 88 -21.32 5.79 -12.97
CA LEU A 88 -20.69 5.00 -11.91
C LEU A 88 -20.03 5.93 -10.89
N PHE A 89 -19.67 5.40 -9.72
CA PHE A 89 -19.10 6.21 -8.64
C PHE A 89 -17.86 5.56 -8.01
N GLY A 90 -16.76 6.31 -7.92
CA GLY A 90 -15.68 6.03 -6.98
C GLY A 90 -16.08 6.48 -5.58
N ARG A 91 -15.73 5.70 -4.54
CA ARG A 91 -16.13 5.98 -3.17
C ARG A 91 -14.98 5.67 -2.22
N ALA A 92 -14.66 6.59 -1.33
CA ALA A 92 -13.64 6.39 -0.31
C ALA A 92 -13.94 7.22 0.95
N THR A 93 -13.40 6.80 2.09
CA THR A 93 -13.45 7.57 3.34
C THR A 93 -12.05 7.77 3.92
N ARG A 94 -11.95 8.49 5.04
CA ARG A 94 -10.69 8.67 5.78
C ARG A 94 -10.24 7.31 6.34
N HIS A 95 -9.11 6.83 5.86
CA HIS A 95 -8.51 5.58 6.34
C HIS A 95 -8.06 5.71 7.80
N LYS A 96 -8.14 4.64 8.60
CA LYS A 96 -7.71 4.65 10.01
C LYS A 96 -6.26 5.11 10.17
N LEU A 97 -5.36 4.58 9.34
CA LEU A 97 -3.97 5.03 9.24
C LEU A 97 -3.83 6.18 8.23
N PRO A 98 -3.16 7.31 8.58
CA PRO A 98 -3.02 8.47 7.69
C PRO A 98 -2.21 8.16 6.42
N GLN A 99 -1.23 7.24 6.48
CA GLN A 99 -0.43 6.87 5.31
C GLN A 99 -1.24 6.16 4.21
N PHE A 100 -2.38 5.54 4.54
CA PHE A 100 -3.25 4.89 3.54
C PHE A 100 -4.51 5.70 3.24
N CYS A 101 -4.60 6.94 3.73
CA CYS A 101 -5.78 7.77 3.54
C CYS A 101 -5.88 8.29 2.10
N PRO A 102 -6.85 7.83 1.29
CA PRO A 102 -6.99 8.28 -0.09
C PRO A 102 -7.44 9.74 -0.18
N VAL A 103 -8.28 10.19 0.77
CA VAL A 103 -8.75 11.59 0.87
C VAL A 103 -7.59 12.50 1.27
N GLY A 104 -6.75 12.08 2.21
CA GLY A 104 -5.54 12.79 2.60
C GLY A 104 -4.52 12.90 1.47
N ALA A 105 -4.34 11.81 0.71
CA ALA A 105 -3.47 11.81 -0.46
C ALA A 105 -3.96 12.74 -1.56
N LEU A 106 -5.27 12.80 -1.80
CA LEU A 106 -5.86 13.78 -2.72
C LEU A 106 -5.58 15.21 -2.25
N ALA A 107 -5.82 15.48 -0.96
CA ALA A 107 -5.61 16.80 -0.38
C ALA A 107 -4.15 17.25 -0.49
N MET A 108 -3.18 16.39 -0.15
CA MET A 108 -1.74 16.68 -0.31
C MET A 108 -1.34 16.92 -1.77
N TYR A 109 -1.86 16.11 -2.69
CA TYR A 109 -1.61 16.30 -4.12
C TYR A 109 -2.13 17.66 -4.60
N LEU A 110 -3.38 18.02 -4.27
CA LEU A 110 -3.99 19.27 -4.72
C LEU A 110 -3.31 20.50 -4.11
N GLN A 111 -2.87 20.43 -2.85
CA GLN A 111 -2.12 21.52 -2.23
C GLN A 111 -0.82 21.81 -2.97
N CYS A 112 -0.02 20.78 -3.23
CA CYS A 112 1.22 20.93 -3.99
C CYS A 112 0.93 21.36 -5.43
N ARG A 113 -0.14 20.86 -6.07
CA ARG A 113 -0.56 21.30 -7.40
C ARG A 113 -0.87 22.80 -7.41
N PHE A 114 -1.76 23.28 -6.54
CA PHE A 114 -2.19 24.67 -6.55
C PHE A 114 -1.08 25.62 -6.13
N HIS A 115 -0.18 25.20 -5.25
CA HIS A 115 1.05 25.94 -4.93
C HIS A 115 1.88 26.23 -6.20
N VAL A 116 2.03 25.22 -7.06
CA VAL A 116 2.88 25.27 -8.25
C VAL A 116 2.17 25.92 -9.44
N THR A 117 0.92 25.53 -9.72
CA THR A 117 0.19 25.98 -10.91
C THR A 117 -0.41 27.36 -10.72
N ARG A 118 -0.74 27.74 -9.47
CA ARG A 118 -1.46 28.98 -9.13
C ARG A 118 -2.74 29.17 -9.96
N GLU A 119 -3.35 28.07 -10.41
CA GLU A 119 -4.40 28.04 -11.43
C GLU A 119 -5.68 28.79 -11.01
N PHE A 120 -5.87 29.03 -9.71
CA PHE A 120 -7.01 29.75 -9.14
C PHE A 120 -6.66 31.09 -8.48
N ASN A 121 -5.39 31.51 -8.46
CA ASN A 121 -4.98 32.71 -7.72
C ASN A 121 -5.63 34.00 -8.23
N ASN A 122 -6.00 34.04 -9.51
CA ASN A 122 -6.59 35.21 -10.16
C ASN A 122 -8.08 35.01 -10.50
N PHE A 123 -8.71 33.95 -9.98
CA PHE A 123 -10.14 33.72 -10.22
C PHE A 123 -10.97 34.73 -9.43
N THR A 124 -11.88 35.39 -10.13
CA THR A 124 -12.89 36.29 -9.54
C THR A 124 -14.13 35.51 -9.10
N ILE A 125 -15.03 36.15 -8.36
CA ILE A 125 -16.32 35.55 -7.99
C ILE A 125 -17.18 35.24 -9.22
N GLU A 126 -17.14 36.10 -10.24
CA GLU A 126 -17.83 35.87 -11.52
C GLU A 126 -17.31 34.60 -12.21
N ASP A 127 -16.01 34.33 -12.08
CA ASP A 127 -15.42 33.12 -12.66
C ASP A 127 -15.93 31.85 -12.00
N TRP A 128 -16.09 31.88 -10.67
CA TRP A 128 -16.68 30.78 -9.92
C TRP A 128 -18.17 30.59 -10.20
N CYS A 129 -18.90 31.68 -10.45
CA CYS A 129 -20.30 31.64 -10.85
C CYS A 129 -20.49 31.12 -12.30
N THR A 130 -19.43 31.05 -13.10
CA THR A 130 -19.46 30.60 -14.49
C THR A 130 -18.88 29.19 -14.63
N ASN A 131 -19.74 28.16 -14.61
CA ASN A 131 -19.33 26.74 -14.62
C ASN A 131 -18.30 26.40 -15.72
N SER A 132 -18.45 26.93 -16.94
CA SER A 132 -17.54 26.63 -18.06
C SER A 132 -16.08 27.04 -17.83
N ARG A 133 -15.79 27.87 -16.82
CA ARG A 133 -14.41 28.29 -16.50
C ARG A 133 -13.64 27.28 -15.66
N TRP A 134 -14.33 26.41 -14.92
CA TRP A 134 -13.68 25.52 -13.95
C TRP A 134 -14.16 24.08 -13.97
N ILE A 135 -15.36 23.79 -14.52
CA ILE A 135 -15.97 22.46 -14.43
C ILE A 135 -15.19 21.37 -15.17
N ASP A 136 -14.52 21.70 -16.28
CA ASP A 136 -13.78 20.74 -17.12
C ASP A 136 -12.26 20.72 -16.80
N ILE A 137 -11.85 21.28 -15.65
CA ILE A 137 -10.45 21.23 -15.22
C ILE A 137 -10.09 19.79 -14.85
N LYS A 138 -9.16 19.17 -15.58
CA LYS A 138 -8.75 17.79 -15.33
C LYS A 138 -8.19 17.59 -13.92
N LEU A 139 -8.59 16.48 -13.28
CA LEU A 139 -8.08 16.10 -11.96
C LEU A 139 -6.58 15.78 -11.99
N LEU A 140 -6.15 15.02 -13.00
CA LEU A 140 -4.77 14.54 -13.11
C LEU A 140 -4.06 15.19 -14.30
N LEU A 141 -3.01 15.95 -14.01
CA LEU A 141 -2.18 16.57 -15.06
C LEU A 141 -1.11 15.59 -15.53
N GLY A 142 -1.16 15.04 -16.76
CA GLY A 142 -0.01 14.36 -17.38
C GLY A 142 0.29 12.93 -16.90
N LEU A 143 -0.69 12.04 -16.92
CA LEU A 143 -0.46 10.59 -16.79
C LEU A 143 -0.54 9.85 -18.12
N PRO A 144 0.52 9.17 -18.53
CA PRO A 144 0.44 8.11 -19.53
C PRO A 144 0.80 6.79 -18.86
N THR A 145 -0.16 5.90 -18.60
CA THR A 145 0.07 4.45 -18.75
C THR A 145 -1.22 3.66 -18.56
N ASN A 146 -1.55 2.85 -19.56
CA ASN A 146 -2.63 1.86 -19.48
C ASN A 146 -2.18 0.56 -18.79
N ASN A 147 -0.88 0.43 -18.48
CA ASN A 147 -0.26 -0.80 -17.98
C ASN A 147 -0.71 -1.18 -16.55
N LEU A 148 -1.27 -0.22 -15.80
CA LEU A 148 -1.84 -0.42 -14.46
C LEU A 148 -3.37 -0.21 -14.41
N CYS A 149 -4.03 -0.24 -15.56
CA CYS A 149 -5.48 -0.07 -15.72
C CYS A 149 -6.31 -0.81 -14.66
N HIS A 150 -5.96 -2.05 -14.36
CA HIS A 150 -6.72 -2.91 -13.45
C HIS A 150 -6.13 -3.04 -12.05
N LEU A 151 -5.10 -2.26 -11.69
CA LEU A 151 -4.40 -2.41 -10.42
C LEU A 151 -5.36 -2.22 -9.22
N GLY A 152 -6.07 -1.09 -9.17
CA GLY A 152 -7.01 -0.79 -8.07
C GLY A 152 -8.11 -1.82 -7.94
N ARG A 153 -8.69 -2.27 -9.06
CA ARG A 153 -9.67 -3.37 -9.07
C ARG A 153 -9.12 -4.65 -8.47
N LYS A 154 -7.91 -5.06 -8.87
CA LYS A 154 -7.29 -6.30 -8.39
C LYS A 154 -6.90 -6.22 -6.92
N LEU A 155 -6.33 -5.08 -6.49
CA LEU A 155 -5.92 -4.88 -5.10
C LEU A 155 -7.13 -4.78 -4.18
N GLY A 156 -8.07 -3.89 -4.48
CA GLY A 156 -9.24 -3.64 -3.63
C GLY A 156 -10.12 -4.88 -3.46
N THR A 157 -10.35 -5.68 -4.51
CA THR A 157 -11.11 -6.93 -4.35
C THR A 157 -10.39 -7.95 -3.49
N LYS A 158 -9.09 -8.17 -3.76
CA LYS A 158 -8.31 -9.15 -3.00
C LYS A 158 -8.17 -8.73 -1.53
N THR A 159 -8.04 -7.44 -1.26
CA THR A 159 -8.07 -6.92 0.12
C THR A 159 -9.41 -7.24 0.77
N LEU A 160 -10.55 -6.99 0.12
CA LEU A 160 -11.85 -7.34 0.69
C LEU A 160 -12.07 -8.85 0.85
N GLU A 161 -11.60 -9.68 -0.08
CA GLU A 161 -11.62 -11.14 0.02
C GLU A 161 -10.83 -11.63 1.25
N LEU A 162 -9.63 -11.06 1.48
CA LEU A 162 -8.82 -11.36 2.68
C LEU A 162 -9.47 -10.86 3.98
N LEU A 163 -10.30 -9.82 3.91
CA LEU A 163 -11.10 -9.32 5.03
C LEU A 163 -12.46 -10.04 5.14
N GLU A 164 -12.60 -11.19 4.48
CA GLU A 164 -13.78 -12.06 4.50
C GLU A 164 -15.09 -11.31 4.18
N GLU A 165 -15.01 -10.35 3.26
CA GLU A 165 -16.19 -9.65 2.78
C GLU A 165 -16.98 -10.52 1.80
N GLU A 166 -18.31 -10.45 1.88
CA GLU A 166 -19.19 -11.18 0.99
C GLU A 166 -18.97 -10.74 -0.48
N SER A 167 -18.91 -11.73 -1.38
CA SER A 167 -18.73 -11.51 -2.82
C SER A 167 -19.73 -10.51 -3.42
N GLU A 168 -20.98 -10.50 -2.93
CA GLU A 168 -22.00 -9.56 -3.40
C GLU A 168 -21.70 -8.12 -2.97
N SER A 169 -21.21 -7.91 -1.75
CA SER A 169 -20.76 -6.61 -1.26
C SER A 169 -19.53 -6.10 -2.03
N ILE A 170 -18.60 -6.99 -2.39
CA ILE A 170 -17.45 -6.68 -3.26
C ILE A 170 -17.92 -6.27 -4.67
N ARG A 171 -18.88 -6.99 -5.26
CA ARG A 171 -19.48 -6.65 -6.56
C ARG A 171 -20.20 -5.31 -6.52
N ARG A 172 -20.94 -5.02 -5.46
CA ARG A 172 -21.62 -3.73 -5.25
C ARG A 172 -20.61 -2.59 -5.08
N MET A 173 -19.49 -2.81 -4.41
CA MET A 173 -18.40 -1.83 -4.29
C MET A 173 -17.76 -1.52 -5.65
N GLY A 174 -17.43 -2.56 -6.43
CA GLY A 174 -16.88 -2.41 -7.80
C GLY A 174 -17.89 -2.03 -8.88
N GLN A 175 -19.19 -2.00 -8.54
CA GLN A 175 -20.34 -1.78 -9.44
C GLN A 175 -20.34 -2.72 -10.66
N TRP A 176 -20.14 -4.02 -10.42
CA TRP A 176 -20.16 -5.04 -11.46
C TRP A 176 -21.51 -5.72 -11.54
N ASN A 177 -22.04 -5.82 -12.77
CA ASN A 177 -23.33 -6.44 -13.07
C ASN A 177 -24.48 -5.96 -12.16
N PRO A 178 -24.69 -4.62 -12.02
CA PRO A 178 -25.73 -4.10 -11.14
C PRO A 178 -27.12 -4.58 -11.59
N SER A 179 -27.90 -5.08 -10.65
CA SER A 179 -29.29 -5.51 -10.88
C SER A 179 -30.19 -4.31 -11.23
N VAL A 180 -31.40 -4.56 -11.74
CA VAL A 180 -32.40 -3.49 -11.97
C VAL A 180 -32.66 -2.72 -10.67
N PHE A 181 -32.70 -3.43 -9.53
CA PHE A 181 -32.82 -2.81 -8.21
C PHE A 181 -31.65 -1.85 -7.92
N ASP A 182 -30.41 -2.27 -8.18
CA ASP A 182 -29.23 -1.43 -7.96
C ASP A 182 -29.21 -0.18 -8.84
N ASN A 183 -29.80 -0.25 -10.04
CA ASN A 183 -29.78 0.86 -10.98
C ASN A 183 -30.86 1.92 -10.71
N TYR A 184 -32.03 1.51 -10.20
CA TYR A 184 -33.19 2.41 -10.10
C TYR A 184 -33.69 2.64 -8.66
N TYR A 185 -33.40 1.72 -7.74
CA TYR A 185 -34.03 1.69 -6.41
C TYR A 185 -33.02 1.70 -5.26
N SER A 186 -31.74 1.44 -5.52
CA SER A 186 -30.69 1.40 -4.50
C SER A 186 -29.78 2.60 -4.58
N THR A 187 -29.86 3.48 -3.59
CA THR A 187 -28.78 4.42 -3.25
C THR A 187 -27.75 3.78 -2.32
N LYS A 188 -27.96 2.52 -1.91
CA LYS A 188 -27.26 1.91 -0.77
C LYS A 188 -25.77 1.79 -1.06
N LEU A 189 -25.03 2.66 -0.39
CA LEU A 189 -23.58 2.60 -0.32
C LEU A 189 -23.18 1.30 0.40
N PRO A 190 -22.21 0.54 -0.12
CA PRO A 190 -21.65 -0.63 0.57
C PRO A 190 -20.75 -0.17 1.72
N ILE A 191 -21.38 0.40 2.76
CA ILE A 191 -20.70 1.03 3.90
C ILE A 191 -19.74 0.05 4.58
N GLY A 192 -20.14 -1.23 4.70
CA GLY A 192 -19.29 -2.27 5.27
C GLY A 192 -17.95 -2.41 4.53
N SER A 193 -18.02 -2.53 3.20
CA SER A 193 -16.84 -2.66 2.35
C SER A 193 -16.00 -1.37 2.32
N ILE A 194 -16.65 -0.19 2.32
CA ILE A 194 -15.97 1.10 2.39
C ILE A 194 -15.17 1.22 3.71
N ARG A 195 -15.77 0.83 4.83
CA ARG A 195 -15.12 0.85 6.15
C ARG A 195 -13.98 -0.14 6.25
N LYS A 196 -14.17 -1.37 5.76
CA LYS A 196 -13.12 -2.40 5.72
C LYS A 196 -11.91 -1.96 4.89
N LEU A 197 -12.12 -1.41 3.69
CA LEU A 197 -11.03 -0.85 2.87
C LEU A 197 -10.37 0.38 3.50
N ALA A 198 -11.07 1.08 4.38
CA ALA A 198 -10.52 2.18 5.18
C ALA A 198 -9.83 1.71 6.48
N GLY A 199 -9.69 0.40 6.71
CA GLY A 199 -9.00 -0.17 7.87
C GLY A 199 -9.87 -0.36 9.12
N TYR A 200 -11.18 -0.23 9.02
CA TYR A 200 -12.13 -0.51 10.12
C TYR A 200 -12.67 -1.94 9.95
N VAL A 201 -11.97 -2.91 10.54
CA VAL A 201 -12.22 -4.35 10.36
C VAL A 201 -12.96 -4.98 11.56
N SER A 202 -13.48 -4.18 12.48
CA SER A 202 -14.15 -4.71 13.67
C SER A 202 -15.44 -5.46 13.32
N LYS A 203 -15.81 -6.48 14.11
CA LYS A 203 -17.07 -7.22 13.95
C LYS A 203 -18.30 -6.30 14.02
N SER A 204 -18.24 -5.27 14.86
CA SER A 204 -19.27 -4.23 14.98
C SER A 204 -19.19 -3.16 13.89
N ASN A 205 -18.09 -3.11 13.14
CA ASN A 205 -17.81 -2.16 12.07
C ASN A 205 -17.97 -0.69 12.51
N ILE A 206 -17.67 -0.40 13.78
CA ILE A 206 -17.73 0.95 14.38
C ILE A 206 -16.72 1.86 13.69
N TYR A 207 -17.18 3.04 13.28
CA TYR A 207 -16.30 4.08 12.74
C TYR A 207 -15.81 5.02 13.85
N TYR A 208 -14.50 5.19 13.92
CA TYR A 208 -13.85 6.15 14.82
C TYR A 208 -12.53 6.61 14.19
N ASN A 209 -12.25 7.91 14.24
CA ASN A 209 -11.00 8.45 13.74
C ASN A 209 -10.65 9.73 14.47
N THR A 210 -9.79 9.67 15.49
CA THR A 210 -9.61 10.81 16.40
C THR A 210 -9.01 12.03 15.73
N ARG A 211 -8.17 11.85 14.70
CA ARG A 211 -7.56 12.98 13.98
C ARG A 211 -8.57 13.86 13.22
N THR A 212 -9.79 13.38 13.00
CA THR A 212 -10.83 14.20 12.34
C THR A 212 -11.46 15.22 13.30
N THR A 213 -11.31 15.02 14.61
CA THR A 213 -11.86 15.88 15.67
C THR A 213 -10.99 17.12 15.94
N VAL A 214 -9.70 17.05 15.62
CA VAL A 214 -8.76 18.17 15.80
C VAL A 214 -8.94 19.15 14.64
N ASN A 215 -9.47 20.34 14.94
CA ASN A 215 -9.78 21.35 13.93
C ASN A 215 -8.67 22.41 13.86
N PRO A 216 -8.08 22.67 12.67
CA PRO A 216 -7.18 23.79 12.49
C PRO A 216 -7.94 25.11 12.65
N ASN A 217 -7.27 26.15 13.14
CA ASN A 217 -7.86 27.49 13.22
C ASN A 217 -7.97 28.14 11.83
N ASP A 218 -8.83 29.15 11.71
CA ASP A 218 -9.11 29.81 10.43
C ASP A 218 -7.87 30.47 9.81
N ALA A 219 -6.99 31.04 10.64
CA ALA A 219 -5.75 31.66 10.17
C ALA A 219 -4.83 30.63 9.49
N LEU A 220 -4.70 29.44 10.07
CA LEU A 220 -3.93 28.34 9.51
C LEU A 220 -4.61 27.74 8.28
N LEU A 221 -5.94 27.64 8.27
CA LEU A 221 -6.68 27.20 7.09
C LEU A 221 -6.45 28.12 5.90
N ARG A 222 -6.50 29.43 6.11
CA ARG A 222 -6.35 30.45 5.04
C ARG A 222 -4.91 30.63 4.56
N SER A 223 -3.91 30.21 5.33
CA SER A 223 -2.49 30.33 4.95
C SER A 223 -2.00 29.19 4.03
N THR A 224 -2.80 28.14 3.82
CA THR A 224 -2.45 27.09 2.86
C THR A 224 -2.64 27.56 1.41
N PRO A 225 -1.97 26.92 0.42
CA PRO A 225 -2.18 27.23 -0.99
C PRO A 225 -3.65 27.17 -1.43
N MET A 226 -4.38 26.12 -1.04
CA MET A 226 -5.81 25.97 -1.32
C MET A 226 -6.67 26.97 -0.54
N GLY A 227 -6.31 27.22 0.72
CA GLY A 227 -6.96 28.16 1.62
C GLY A 227 -6.93 29.61 1.12
N SER A 228 -5.88 29.97 0.39
CA SER A 228 -5.67 31.33 -0.12
C SER A 228 -6.79 31.84 -1.03
N PHE A 229 -7.54 30.94 -1.69
CA PHE A 229 -8.65 31.30 -2.57
C PHE A 229 -9.99 30.67 -2.15
N VAL A 230 -10.00 29.44 -1.62
CA VAL A 230 -11.22 28.64 -1.52
C VAL A 230 -12.28 29.24 -0.60
N TYR A 231 -11.89 29.83 0.54
CA TYR A 231 -12.83 30.39 1.50
C TYR A 231 -13.46 31.68 0.98
N THR A 232 -12.65 32.59 0.44
CA THR A 232 -13.14 33.83 -0.18
C THR A 232 -14.05 33.53 -1.38
N ALA A 233 -13.69 32.53 -2.19
CA ALA A 233 -14.53 32.07 -3.30
C ALA A 233 -15.86 31.50 -2.81
N LEU A 234 -15.85 30.65 -1.78
CA LEU A 234 -17.06 30.05 -1.23
C LEU A 234 -17.99 31.11 -0.64
N ASP A 235 -17.47 32.02 0.17
CA ASP A 235 -18.23 33.10 0.79
C ASP A 235 -18.86 33.98 -0.30
N GLY A 236 -18.08 34.40 -1.30
CA GLY A 236 -18.60 35.23 -2.39
C GLY A 236 -19.65 34.55 -3.26
N VAL A 237 -19.50 33.25 -3.58
CA VAL A 237 -20.52 32.51 -4.33
C VAL A 237 -21.80 32.30 -3.50
N LEU A 238 -21.69 32.09 -2.19
CA LEU A 238 -22.85 32.00 -1.30
C LEU A 238 -23.63 33.32 -1.26
N GLU A 239 -22.92 34.46 -1.19
CA GLU A 239 -23.55 35.78 -1.27
C GLU A 239 -24.27 35.98 -2.62
N GLN A 240 -23.63 35.63 -3.75
CA GLN A 240 -24.28 35.69 -5.06
C GLN A 240 -25.53 34.79 -5.13
N ALA A 241 -25.46 33.58 -4.57
CA ALA A 241 -26.61 32.68 -4.53
C ALA A 241 -27.78 33.24 -3.72
N GLN A 242 -27.51 33.98 -2.64
CA GLN A 242 -28.54 34.66 -1.86
C GLN A 242 -29.18 35.82 -2.67
N ILE A 243 -28.35 36.64 -3.32
CA ILE A 243 -28.81 37.77 -4.15
C ILE A 243 -29.70 37.29 -5.30
N HIS A 244 -29.27 36.25 -6.00
CA HIS A 244 -29.97 35.69 -7.17
C HIS A 244 -31.06 34.67 -6.82
N ARG A 245 -31.28 34.38 -5.53
CA ARG A 245 -32.23 33.36 -5.03
C ARG A 245 -31.98 31.95 -5.59
N GLY A 246 -30.71 31.57 -5.74
CA GLY A 246 -30.27 30.24 -6.18
C GLY A 246 -29.39 30.26 -7.44
N GLY A 247 -29.11 29.07 -8.00
CA GLY A 247 -28.47 28.90 -9.32
C GLY A 247 -26.99 28.50 -9.32
N TYR A 248 -26.30 28.53 -8.17
CA TYR A 248 -24.86 28.24 -8.09
C TYR A 248 -24.51 26.97 -7.28
N ASP A 249 -25.45 26.03 -7.14
CA ASP A 249 -25.28 24.84 -6.29
C ASP A 249 -24.03 24.03 -6.64
N THR A 250 -23.72 23.85 -7.93
CA THR A 250 -22.53 23.10 -8.38
C THR A 250 -21.24 23.73 -7.88
N ALA A 251 -21.11 25.06 -8.01
CA ALA A 251 -19.95 25.80 -7.51
C ALA A 251 -19.84 25.73 -5.98
N ILE A 252 -20.97 25.88 -5.27
CA ILE A 252 -21.03 25.81 -3.81
C ILE A 252 -20.54 24.43 -3.33
N HIS A 253 -21.05 23.34 -3.90
CA HIS A 253 -20.66 21.99 -3.49
C HIS A 253 -19.20 21.68 -3.84
N PHE A 254 -18.73 22.16 -4.99
CA PHE A 254 -17.33 22.03 -5.39
C PHE A 254 -16.38 22.76 -4.42
N LEU A 255 -16.68 24.03 -4.12
CA LEU A 255 -15.88 24.85 -3.20
C LEU A 255 -15.94 24.32 -1.76
N ARG A 256 -17.09 23.82 -1.30
CA ARG A 256 -17.19 23.09 -0.02
C ARG A 256 -16.32 21.84 0.01
N CYS A 257 -16.29 21.07 -1.08
CA CYS A 257 -15.42 19.91 -1.19
C CYS A 257 -13.94 20.30 -1.09
N LEU A 258 -13.52 21.37 -1.77
CA LEU A 258 -12.15 21.89 -1.65
C LEU A 258 -11.85 22.41 -0.24
N ALA A 259 -12.77 23.13 0.40
CA ALA A 259 -12.59 23.61 1.77
C ALA A 259 -12.43 22.45 2.77
N GLU A 260 -13.18 21.36 2.60
CA GLU A 260 -12.99 20.14 3.40
C GLU A 260 -11.65 19.45 3.11
N LEU A 261 -11.24 19.38 1.84
CA LEU A 261 -9.91 18.85 1.49
C LEU A 261 -8.78 19.70 2.09
N ASN A 262 -8.96 21.02 2.19
CA ASN A 262 -7.99 21.90 2.86
C ASN A 262 -7.83 21.57 4.35
N LYS A 263 -8.94 21.35 5.05
CA LYS A 263 -8.93 20.88 6.44
C LYS A 263 -8.29 19.50 6.56
N VAL A 264 -8.68 18.55 5.69
CA VAL A 264 -8.12 17.20 5.64
C VAL A 264 -6.61 17.23 5.45
N PHE A 265 -6.10 18.13 4.60
CA PHE A 265 -4.66 18.27 4.37
C PHE A 265 -3.90 18.56 5.67
N LEU A 266 -4.31 19.58 6.43
CA LEU A 266 -3.63 19.93 7.68
C LEU A 266 -3.72 18.80 8.70
N GLN A 267 -4.91 18.18 8.84
CA GLN A 267 -5.13 17.06 9.75
C GLN A 267 -4.23 15.86 9.40
N ASP A 268 -4.24 15.41 8.14
CA ASP A 268 -3.48 14.24 7.72
C ASP A 268 -1.97 14.54 7.64
N ALA A 269 -1.56 15.77 7.34
CA ALA A 269 -0.16 16.17 7.39
C ALA A 269 0.38 16.11 8.83
N ALA A 270 -0.32 16.71 9.79
CA ALA A 270 0.06 16.65 11.20
C ALA A 270 0.05 15.20 11.73
N ALA A 271 -1.03 14.46 11.49
CA ALA A 271 -1.16 13.08 11.95
C ALA A 271 -0.10 12.15 11.33
N LEU A 272 0.29 12.38 10.08
CA LEU A 272 1.33 11.59 9.44
C LEU A 272 2.70 11.80 10.13
N LEU A 273 3.02 13.03 10.55
CA LEU A 273 4.23 13.31 11.32
C LEU A 273 4.18 12.76 12.75
N CYS A 274 2.98 12.58 13.33
CA CYS A 274 2.83 11.94 14.63
C CYS A 274 3.06 10.42 14.57
N VAL A 275 2.70 9.78 13.46
CA VAL A 275 2.82 8.32 13.28
C VAL A 275 4.15 7.92 12.65
N LYS A 276 4.71 8.74 11.76
CA LYS A 276 5.97 8.51 11.04
C LYS A 276 6.79 9.80 11.00
N GLU A 277 7.56 10.04 12.05
CA GLU A 277 8.35 11.27 12.20
C GLU A 277 9.40 11.44 11.09
N GLU A 278 9.94 10.34 10.57
CA GLU A 278 10.90 10.32 9.47
C GLU A 278 10.37 10.97 8.17
N ARG A 279 9.04 11.07 8.03
CA ARG A 279 8.39 11.73 6.87
C ARG A 279 8.47 13.25 6.90
N SER A 280 8.96 13.85 8.00
CA SER A 280 9.24 15.29 8.10
C SER A 280 10.27 15.78 7.09
N ASN A 281 11.17 14.90 6.65
CA ASN A 281 12.20 15.20 5.63
C ASN A 281 11.64 15.36 4.21
N HIS A 282 10.35 15.08 3.99
CA HIS A 282 9.76 15.14 2.67
C HIS A 282 9.69 16.59 2.16
N PHE A 283 10.08 16.82 0.89
CA PHE A 283 10.19 18.13 0.24
C PHE A 283 8.98 19.07 0.50
N MET A 284 7.75 18.53 0.45
CA MET A 284 6.52 19.28 0.79
C MET A 284 6.56 19.96 2.16
N TYR A 285 7.03 19.28 3.23
CA TYR A 285 7.08 19.86 4.58
C TYR A 285 8.14 20.96 4.70
N GLN A 286 9.21 20.88 3.90
CA GLN A 286 10.34 21.82 3.90
C GLN A 286 10.15 23.01 2.95
N ASN A 287 9.08 23.05 2.16
CA ASN A 287 8.90 24.07 1.12
C ASN A 287 7.49 24.68 1.09
N LEU A 288 6.54 24.15 1.87
CA LEU A 288 5.27 24.82 2.10
C LEU A 288 5.37 25.65 3.38
N ALA A 289 5.41 26.98 3.24
CA ALA A 289 5.54 27.93 4.36
C ALA A 289 4.52 27.70 5.50
N VAL A 290 3.31 27.25 5.17
CA VAL A 290 2.28 26.93 6.18
C VAL A 290 2.72 25.78 7.10
N LEU A 291 3.44 24.78 6.60
CA LEU A 291 3.88 23.61 7.36
C LEU A 291 5.13 23.90 8.21
N GLU A 292 5.86 24.97 7.90
CA GLU A 292 6.99 25.47 8.71
C GLU A 292 6.55 26.46 9.78
N SER A 293 5.30 26.93 9.73
CA SER A 293 4.80 27.96 10.63
C SER A 293 4.65 27.46 12.07
N GLN A 294 4.84 28.37 13.05
CA GLN A 294 4.58 28.08 14.46
C GLN A 294 3.14 27.60 14.70
N ALA A 295 2.17 28.18 13.98
CA ALA A 295 0.77 27.77 14.07
C ALA A 295 0.57 26.29 13.70
N PHE A 296 1.30 25.79 12.70
CA PHE A 296 1.25 24.36 12.36
C PHE A 296 1.96 23.49 13.39
N TYR A 297 3.08 23.97 13.97
CA TYR A 297 3.76 23.27 15.06
C TYR A 297 2.84 23.07 16.27
N ASP A 298 2.14 24.11 16.69
CA ASP A 298 1.19 24.05 17.81
C ASP A 298 0.02 23.10 17.48
N PHE A 299 -0.49 23.17 16.25
CA PHE A 299 -1.52 22.25 15.75
C PHE A 299 -1.05 20.79 15.73
N LYS A 300 0.19 20.52 15.33
CA LYS A 300 0.81 19.18 15.42
C LYS A 300 0.88 18.72 16.88
N GLY A 301 1.21 19.60 17.82
CA GLY A 301 1.20 19.29 19.26
C GLY A 301 -0.18 18.85 19.76
N GLN A 302 -1.24 19.56 19.37
CA GLN A 302 -2.63 19.19 19.67
C GLN A 302 -2.99 17.84 19.03
N MET A 303 -2.60 17.64 17.76
CA MET A 303 -2.82 16.38 17.04
C MET A 303 -2.12 15.20 17.73
N ALA A 304 -0.86 15.36 18.13
CA ALA A 304 -0.10 14.35 18.85
C ALA A 304 -0.75 13.99 20.19
N SER A 305 -1.24 15.00 20.92
CA SER A 305 -2.00 14.77 22.15
C SER A 305 -3.27 13.97 21.89
N ALA A 306 -4.05 14.33 20.87
CA ALA A 306 -5.29 13.64 20.54
C ALA A 306 -5.06 12.18 20.11
N ILE A 307 -4.04 11.91 19.29
CA ILE A 307 -3.71 10.55 18.84
C ILE A 307 -3.17 9.69 19.99
N ARG A 308 -2.34 10.24 20.90
CA ARG A 308 -1.80 9.48 22.04
C ARG A 308 -2.89 9.03 23.02
N HIS A 309 -3.96 9.79 23.16
CA HIS A 309 -5.08 9.47 24.04
C HIS A 309 -6.28 8.87 23.26
N GLU A 310 -6.07 8.38 22.04
CA GLU A 310 -7.12 7.70 21.29
C GLU A 310 -7.50 6.39 21.99
N VAL A 311 -8.66 6.37 22.65
CA VAL A 311 -9.24 5.15 23.20
C VAL A 311 -10.01 4.45 22.09
N SER A 312 -9.61 3.23 21.75
CA SER A 312 -10.39 2.41 20.83
C SER A 312 -11.74 2.07 21.48
N PRO A 313 -12.88 2.28 20.80
CA PRO A 313 -14.18 1.91 21.34
C PRO A 313 -14.31 0.40 21.59
N LEU A 314 -13.45 -0.42 20.95
CA LEU A 314 -13.39 -1.85 21.23
C LEU A 314 -12.77 -2.15 22.61
N ASP A 315 -11.83 -1.33 23.05
CA ASP A 315 -11.15 -1.51 24.34
C ASP A 315 -12.07 -1.11 25.48
N ALA A 316 -12.84 -0.02 25.30
CA ALA A 316 -13.93 0.36 26.20
C ALA A 316 -15.03 -0.72 26.27
N THR A 317 -15.30 -1.42 25.15
CA THR A 317 -16.24 -2.54 25.16
C THR A 317 -15.73 -3.69 26.05
N VAL A 318 -14.43 -4.00 26.04
CA VAL A 318 -13.87 -5.07 26.91
C VAL A 318 -14.05 -4.71 28.39
N GLU A 319 -13.80 -3.45 28.77
CA GLU A 319 -14.02 -2.97 30.14
C GLU A 319 -15.51 -3.03 30.53
N SER A 320 -16.41 -2.73 29.59
CA SER A 320 -17.87 -2.82 29.82
C SER A 320 -18.41 -4.26 29.84
N VAL A 321 -17.76 -5.19 29.14
CA VAL A 321 -18.15 -6.61 29.04
C VAL A 321 -17.54 -7.44 30.16
N LEU A 322 -16.44 -6.97 30.76
CA LEU A 322 -15.74 -7.59 31.88
C LEU A 322 -15.48 -6.58 33.03
N PRO A 323 -16.53 -5.93 33.58
CA PRO A 323 -16.36 -5.03 34.70
C PRO A 323 -15.77 -5.80 35.89
N GLY A 324 -14.68 -5.28 36.46
CA GLY A 324 -13.99 -5.88 37.60
C GLY A 324 -12.82 -6.79 37.25
N VAL A 325 -12.53 -7.10 35.98
CA VAL A 325 -11.31 -7.88 35.63
C VAL A 325 -10.04 -7.09 35.93
N LEU A 326 -10.06 -5.77 35.76
CA LEU A 326 -8.96 -4.89 36.18
C LEU A 326 -8.79 -4.87 37.70
N GLU A 327 -9.88 -4.81 38.47
CA GLU A 327 -9.83 -4.92 39.94
C GLU A 327 -9.30 -6.27 40.38
N ILE A 328 -9.75 -7.36 39.74
CA ILE A 328 -9.26 -8.71 40.01
C ILE A 328 -7.77 -8.77 39.68
N GLN A 329 -7.32 -8.33 38.50
CA GLN A 329 -5.91 -8.34 38.12
C GLN A 329 -5.03 -7.54 39.09
N GLN A 330 -5.47 -6.34 39.49
CA GLN A 330 -4.76 -5.52 40.47
C GLN A 330 -4.70 -6.20 41.85
N THR A 331 -5.81 -6.83 42.26
CA THR A 331 -5.88 -7.61 43.50
C THR A 331 -4.94 -8.81 43.42
N THR A 332 -4.91 -9.55 42.31
CA THR A 332 -4.03 -10.70 42.10
C THR A 332 -2.57 -10.27 42.11
N HIS A 333 -2.20 -9.16 41.46
CA HIS A 333 -0.84 -8.60 41.52
C HIS A 333 -0.43 -8.26 42.96
N SER A 334 -1.30 -7.57 43.71
CA SER A 334 -1.04 -7.25 45.11
C SER A 334 -0.90 -8.50 45.99
N MET A 335 -1.73 -9.53 45.76
CA MET A 335 -1.62 -10.81 46.46
C MET A 335 -0.33 -11.56 46.11
N VAL A 336 0.10 -11.54 44.85
CA VAL A 336 1.35 -12.16 44.39
C VAL A 336 2.57 -11.45 44.97
N GLU A 337 2.58 -10.11 45.04
CA GLU A 337 3.65 -9.36 45.72
C GLU A 337 3.71 -9.66 47.22
N GLN A 338 2.56 -9.73 47.90
CA GLN A 338 2.51 -10.12 49.30
C GLN A 338 2.99 -11.56 49.53
N LEU A 339 2.70 -12.46 48.60
CA LEU A 339 3.19 -13.84 48.65
C LEU A 339 4.70 -13.90 48.42
N GLY A 340 5.23 -13.14 47.44
CA GLY A 340 6.67 -12.97 47.22
C GLY A 340 7.39 -12.55 48.50
N GLY A 341 6.92 -11.48 49.16
CA GLY A 341 7.51 -11.04 50.42
C GLY A 341 7.37 -12.02 51.60
N LYS A 342 6.40 -12.95 51.57
CA LYS A 342 6.32 -14.05 52.56
C LYS A 342 7.32 -15.16 52.24
N VAL A 343 7.53 -15.47 50.97
CA VAL A 343 8.52 -16.45 50.51
C VAL A 343 9.93 -15.97 50.81
N ASP A 344 10.22 -14.68 50.59
CA ASP A 344 11.54 -14.11 50.91
C ASP A 344 11.84 -14.19 52.41
N ARG A 345 10.88 -13.81 53.27
CA ARG A 345 11.03 -13.96 54.74
C ARG A 345 11.19 -15.41 55.18
N PHE A 346 10.51 -16.34 54.52
CA PHE A 346 10.69 -17.77 54.81
C PHE A 346 12.09 -18.24 54.38
N HIS A 347 12.58 -17.77 53.23
CA HIS A 347 13.92 -18.06 52.75
C HIS A 347 14.99 -17.55 53.73
N GLU A 348 14.87 -16.31 54.20
CA GLU A 348 15.75 -15.72 55.22
C GLU A 348 15.73 -16.53 56.52
N ALA A 349 14.55 -16.87 57.04
CA ALA A 349 14.42 -17.64 58.28
C ALA A 349 15.00 -19.06 58.17
N VAL A 350 14.84 -19.72 57.02
CA VAL A 350 15.45 -21.03 56.77
C VAL A 350 16.97 -20.91 56.68
N HIS A 351 17.48 -19.90 55.98
CA HIS A 351 18.91 -19.65 55.87
C HIS A 351 19.55 -19.40 57.25
N GLU A 352 18.91 -18.58 58.08
CA GLU A 352 19.35 -18.30 59.44
C GLU A 352 19.34 -19.56 60.33
N ALA A 353 18.27 -20.36 60.27
CA ALA A 353 18.17 -21.60 61.03
C ALA A 353 19.24 -22.65 60.63
N VAL A 354 19.53 -22.76 59.33
CA VAL A 354 20.59 -23.65 58.82
C VAL A 354 21.97 -23.15 59.26
N HIS A 355 22.20 -21.85 59.20
CA HIS A 355 23.48 -21.26 59.62
C HIS A 355 23.71 -21.46 61.12
N GLU A 356 22.67 -21.32 61.94
CA GLU A 356 22.75 -21.55 63.39
C GLU A 356 22.97 -23.02 63.74
N ALA A 357 22.26 -23.94 63.06
CA ALA A 357 22.48 -25.37 63.24
C ALA A 357 23.91 -25.80 62.85
N THR A 358 24.44 -25.24 61.76
CA THR A 358 25.80 -25.53 61.29
C THR A 358 26.86 -25.01 62.28
N ARG A 359 26.67 -23.80 62.81
CA ARG A 359 27.53 -23.22 63.86
C ARG A 359 27.52 -24.08 65.11
N SER A 360 26.35 -24.47 65.60
CA SER A 360 26.20 -25.31 66.79
C SER A 360 26.89 -26.67 66.63
N ILE A 361 26.73 -27.33 65.48
CA ILE A 361 27.40 -28.60 65.17
C ILE A 361 28.92 -28.41 65.14
N SER A 362 29.41 -27.35 64.49
CA SER A 362 30.84 -27.04 64.40
C SER A 362 31.46 -26.84 65.79
N GLU A 363 30.82 -26.05 66.66
CA GLU A 363 31.28 -25.81 68.03
C GLU A 363 31.32 -27.10 68.86
N ASP A 364 30.32 -27.97 68.72
CA ASP A 364 30.25 -29.24 69.44
C ASP A 364 31.33 -30.23 68.98
N VAL A 365 31.60 -30.28 67.67
CA VAL A 365 32.69 -31.09 67.08
C VAL A 365 34.04 -30.58 67.57
N THR A 366 34.29 -29.28 67.49
CA THR A 366 35.54 -28.65 67.94
C THR A 366 35.79 -28.89 69.43
N ARG A 367 34.76 -28.77 70.27
CA ARG A 367 34.86 -29.05 71.71
C ARG A 367 35.22 -30.51 72.02
N LYS A 368 34.61 -31.46 71.30
CA LYS A 368 34.90 -32.90 71.44
C LYS A 368 36.33 -33.22 70.98
N LEU A 369 36.76 -32.67 69.84
CA LEU A 369 38.13 -32.83 69.33
C LEU A 369 39.16 -32.23 70.29
N GLN A 370 38.90 -31.05 70.85
CA GLN A 370 39.77 -30.42 71.85
C GLN A 370 39.85 -31.25 73.14
N GLY A 371 38.73 -31.83 73.59
CA GLY A 371 38.69 -32.77 74.70
C GLY A 371 39.56 -34.00 74.45
N LEU A 372 39.49 -34.55 73.23
CA LEU A 372 40.30 -35.70 72.81
C LEU A 372 41.80 -35.35 72.77
N CYS A 373 42.16 -34.18 72.23
CA CYS A 373 43.52 -33.66 72.24
C CYS A 373 44.08 -33.54 73.66
N ASN A 374 43.31 -32.94 74.57
CA ASN A 374 43.72 -32.78 75.96
C ASN A 374 43.92 -34.13 76.68
N HIS A 375 43.06 -35.12 76.37
CA HIS A 375 43.21 -36.48 76.90
C HIS A 375 44.47 -37.17 76.36
N LEU A 376 44.69 -37.11 75.04
CA LEU A 376 45.88 -37.67 74.39
C LEU A 376 47.17 -37.04 74.90
N LYS A 377 47.18 -35.72 75.12
CA LYS A 377 48.32 -35.01 75.72
C LYS A 377 48.65 -35.55 77.11
N ARG A 378 47.65 -35.72 77.98
CA ARG A 378 47.85 -36.31 79.31
C ARG A 378 48.40 -37.74 79.25
N CYS A 379 47.94 -38.56 78.31
CA CYS A 379 48.48 -39.90 78.10
C CYS A 379 49.93 -39.90 77.56
N LEU A 380 50.29 -38.91 76.75
CA LEU A 380 51.66 -38.72 76.23
C LEU A 380 52.67 -38.28 77.31
N ASP A 381 52.19 -37.60 78.34
CA ASP A 381 52.98 -37.11 79.48
C ASP A 381 53.20 -38.19 80.56
N ASP A 382 52.50 -39.34 80.47
CA ASP A 382 52.66 -40.46 81.39
C ASP A 382 54.02 -41.16 81.20
N LYS A 383 54.81 -41.24 82.28
CA LYS A 383 56.22 -41.67 82.28
C LYS A 383 56.40 -43.19 82.19
N GLN A 384 55.33 -43.98 82.30
CA GLN A 384 55.39 -45.46 82.24
C GLN A 384 55.13 -46.07 80.84
N MET A 385 54.99 -45.26 79.80
CA MET A 385 54.62 -45.74 78.45
C MET A 385 55.80 -46.26 77.60
N GLU A 386 55.65 -47.47 77.05
CA GLU A 386 56.60 -48.08 76.10
C GLU A 386 56.75 -47.27 74.79
N GLY A 387 57.98 -47.19 74.28
CA GLY A 387 58.35 -46.30 73.17
C GLY A 387 57.57 -46.47 71.86
N ASN A 388 57.12 -47.70 71.53
CA ASN A 388 56.34 -47.95 70.32
C ASN A 388 54.87 -47.49 70.44
N ARG A 389 54.28 -47.58 71.64
CA ARG A 389 52.94 -47.05 71.92
C ARG A 389 52.95 -45.53 71.92
N ARG A 390 54.00 -44.92 72.48
CA ARG A 390 54.16 -43.46 72.55
C ARG A 390 54.25 -42.81 71.17
N ARG A 391 54.97 -43.41 70.20
CA ARG A 391 55.03 -42.90 68.81
C ARG A 391 53.69 -42.94 68.08
N LYS A 392 52.91 -44.03 68.23
CA LYS A 392 51.58 -44.14 67.63
C LYS A 392 50.61 -43.11 68.20
N LEU A 393 50.68 -42.86 69.52
CA LEU A 393 49.86 -41.85 70.18
C LEU A 393 50.25 -40.43 69.77
N ALA A 394 51.56 -40.14 69.65
CA ALA A 394 52.06 -38.85 69.17
C ALA A 394 51.59 -38.54 67.75
N HIS A 395 51.62 -39.53 66.85
CA HIS A 395 51.10 -39.37 65.49
C HIS A 395 49.60 -39.05 65.50
N CYS A 396 48.82 -39.74 66.33
CA CYS A 396 47.37 -39.51 66.45
C CYS A 396 47.08 -38.10 67.02
N PHE A 397 47.84 -37.64 68.00
CA PHE A 397 47.75 -36.28 68.54
C PHE A 397 48.05 -35.21 67.47
N THR A 398 49.10 -35.40 66.67
CA THR A 398 49.44 -34.46 65.58
C THR A 398 48.36 -34.44 64.49
N SER A 399 47.81 -35.60 64.09
CA SER A 399 46.74 -35.65 63.09
C SER A 399 45.45 -34.97 63.56
N ILE A 400 45.09 -35.08 64.84
CA ILE A 400 43.92 -34.38 65.40
C ILE A 400 44.21 -32.88 65.56
N GLY A 401 45.43 -32.49 65.93
CA GLY A 401 45.87 -31.10 65.96
C GLY A 401 45.82 -30.42 64.59
N GLN A 402 46.14 -31.14 63.50
CA GLN A 402 46.01 -30.64 62.13
C GLN A 402 44.54 -30.43 61.72
N LEU A 403 43.62 -31.29 62.17
CA LEU A 403 42.18 -31.13 61.93
C LEU A 403 41.59 -29.91 62.67
N LEU A 404 42.09 -29.59 63.86
CA LEU A 404 41.70 -28.39 64.61
C LEU A 404 42.21 -27.11 63.93
N ASN A 405 43.44 -27.11 63.40
CA ASN A 405 44.01 -25.96 62.68
C ASN A 405 43.42 -25.74 61.27
N MET A 406 42.68 -26.70 60.72
CA MET A 406 41.93 -26.50 59.47
C MET A 406 40.64 -25.67 59.68
N SER A 407 40.17 -25.53 60.91
CA SER A 407 38.93 -24.77 61.22
C SER A 407 39.11 -23.25 61.27
N GLU A 408 40.34 -22.74 61.21
CA GLU A 408 40.65 -21.30 61.24
C GLU A 408 40.86 -20.68 59.83
N LEU A 409 40.66 -21.45 58.74
CA LEU A 409 40.93 -20.97 57.36
C LEU A 409 39.68 -20.80 56.47
N ASP A 410 38.47 -21.12 56.96
CA ASP A 410 37.24 -21.02 56.15
C ASP A 410 36.45 -19.70 56.34
N ASP A 411 36.96 -18.73 57.13
CA ASP A 411 36.33 -17.41 57.34
C ASP A 411 36.76 -16.33 56.32
N ALA A 412 37.39 -16.71 55.22
CA ALA A 412 37.84 -15.77 54.18
C ALA A 412 37.36 -16.18 52.78
N GLU A 413 36.09 -15.88 52.48
CA GLU A 413 35.59 -15.30 51.22
C GLU A 413 34.06 -15.47 51.10
N SER A 414 33.33 -14.40 51.42
CA SER A 414 31.96 -14.20 50.92
C SER A 414 31.64 -12.70 50.95
N ASP A 415 32.18 -12.00 49.96
CA ASP A 415 31.66 -10.71 49.51
C ASP A 415 31.55 -10.82 47.98
N GLY A 416 30.33 -10.78 47.46
CA GLY A 416 30.04 -11.14 46.07
C GLY A 416 28.62 -10.80 45.67
N ASP A 417 28.40 -9.50 45.47
CA ASP A 417 27.20 -8.92 44.89
C ASP A 417 26.86 -9.52 43.50
N THR A 418 25.57 -9.51 43.26
CA THR A 418 24.73 -10.00 42.17
C THR A 418 25.24 -9.79 40.73
N ARG A 419 25.14 -10.83 39.88
CA ARG A 419 24.14 -10.97 38.78
C ARG A 419 24.55 -11.99 37.70
N HIS A 420 23.54 -12.79 37.35
CA HIS A 420 23.27 -13.47 36.07
C HIS A 420 24.13 -14.67 35.66
N GLU A 421 23.59 -15.84 36.01
CA GLU A 421 23.86 -17.13 35.37
C GLU A 421 23.62 -17.11 33.85
N PRO A 422 24.46 -17.85 33.09
CA PRO A 422 24.11 -18.36 31.79
C PRO A 422 23.37 -19.71 31.93
N GLU A 423 22.16 -19.80 31.39
CA GLU A 423 21.51 -21.07 31.10
C GLU A 423 22.30 -21.84 30.03
N ARG A 424 22.69 -23.08 30.35
CA ARG A 424 22.67 -24.25 29.46
C ARG A 424 23.11 -25.46 30.29
N THR A 425 22.28 -26.47 30.50
CA THR A 425 22.00 -27.47 29.48
C THR A 425 21.05 -28.52 30.04
N PHE A 426 20.20 -29.10 29.19
CA PHE A 426 19.87 -30.51 29.34
C PHE A 426 20.01 -31.18 27.97
N ALA A 427 21.04 -32.02 27.87
CA ALA A 427 21.23 -32.96 26.79
C ALA A 427 20.51 -34.27 27.14
N GLY A 428 19.88 -34.89 26.14
CA GLY A 428 19.32 -36.23 26.22
C GLY A 428 19.23 -36.87 24.84
N ASN A 429 20.27 -37.66 24.53
CA ASN A 429 20.31 -38.82 23.63
C ASN A 429 20.42 -38.65 22.10
N ASN A 430 21.62 -39.02 21.61
CA ASN A 430 21.90 -40.01 20.55
C ASN A 430 20.92 -40.16 19.38
N LEU A 431 21.39 -39.85 18.16
CA LEU A 431 21.59 -40.83 17.08
C LEU A 431 22.16 -40.16 15.80
N PHE A 432 23.32 -40.69 15.39
CA PHE A 432 23.86 -40.81 14.03
C PHE A 432 24.39 -39.60 13.22
N GLU A 433 25.62 -39.84 12.76
CA GLU A 433 26.51 -39.02 11.94
C GLU A 433 26.03 -38.72 10.52
N SER A 434 26.66 -37.65 9.98
CA SER A 434 27.24 -37.45 8.64
C SER A 434 26.56 -36.33 7.83
N ASN A 435 27.23 -35.48 7.07
CA ASN A 435 28.60 -34.97 6.92
C ASN A 435 28.50 -33.83 5.86
N GLU A 436 29.53 -32.99 5.74
CA GLU A 436 29.80 -32.04 4.62
C GLU A 436 29.02 -30.70 4.63
N GLN A 437 29.64 -29.59 5.06
CA GLN A 437 30.69 -28.75 4.44
C GLN A 437 30.16 -27.68 3.47
N ASP A 438 30.26 -26.45 3.99
CA ASP A 438 30.22 -25.15 3.32
C ASP A 438 31.52 -24.93 2.49
N PRO A 439 31.53 -23.98 1.54
CA PRO A 439 32.66 -23.04 1.56
C PRO A 439 32.30 -21.58 1.22
N SER A 440 32.67 -20.71 2.16
CA SER A 440 33.52 -19.49 2.02
C SER A 440 33.26 -18.46 0.90
N THR A 441 32.82 -17.28 1.35
CA THR A 441 33.49 -15.95 1.29
C THR A 441 34.64 -15.71 0.29
N GLU A 442 34.53 -14.66 -0.53
CA GLU A 442 35.40 -13.45 -0.58
C GLU A 442 35.07 -12.55 -1.81
N PRO A 443 35.48 -11.25 -1.81
CA PRO A 443 34.80 -10.12 -2.45
C PRO A 443 35.42 -9.69 -3.80
N PHE A 444 34.80 -8.73 -4.49
CA PHE A 444 35.43 -8.09 -5.67
C PHE A 444 35.36 -6.56 -5.63
N GLU A 445 36.54 -5.97 -5.75
CA GLU A 445 36.87 -4.55 -5.78
C GLU A 445 36.55 -3.87 -7.12
N SER A 446 36.52 -2.55 -7.04
CA SER A 446 36.43 -1.52 -8.07
C SER A 446 37.72 -1.33 -8.89
N GLU A 447 37.60 -0.99 -10.17
CA GLU A 447 38.62 -0.20 -10.89
C GLU A 447 38.00 0.69 -11.99
N GLU A 448 38.24 2.00 -11.85
CA GLU A 448 38.17 3.04 -12.89
C GLU A 448 39.55 3.16 -13.55
N GLN A 449 39.65 3.20 -14.89
CA GLN A 449 40.63 4.03 -15.63
C GLN A 449 40.10 4.34 -17.05
N GLY A 450 40.22 5.61 -17.47
CA GLY A 450 39.85 6.10 -18.81
C GLY A 450 41.04 6.37 -19.72
N LEU A 451 40.77 6.74 -20.98
CA LEU A 451 41.51 7.77 -21.73
C LEU A 451 40.81 8.15 -23.07
N SER A 452 41.05 9.39 -23.50
CA SER A 452 40.40 10.14 -24.59
C SER A 452 40.81 9.77 -26.03
N THR A 453 39.97 10.09 -27.02
CA THR A 453 40.21 11.05 -28.14
C THR A 453 39.03 11.03 -29.14
N GLY A 454 38.55 12.20 -29.59
CA GLY A 454 37.66 12.34 -30.77
C GLY A 454 38.47 12.70 -32.03
N PRO A 455 37.87 13.21 -33.14
CA PRO A 455 36.47 13.21 -33.56
C PRO A 455 36.27 12.66 -35.01
N ASN A 456 35.04 12.29 -35.39
CA ASN A 456 34.35 12.66 -36.64
C ASN A 456 33.29 11.65 -37.12
N ALA A 457 32.13 12.24 -37.41
CA ALA A 457 31.30 12.04 -38.60
C ALA A 457 30.63 10.69 -38.91
N THR A 458 29.31 10.83 -39.08
CA THR A 458 28.45 10.22 -40.11
C THR A 458 28.01 8.76 -40.00
N SER A 459 26.68 8.65 -40.16
CA SER A 459 25.93 7.57 -40.80
C SER A 459 25.51 6.39 -39.94
N ALA A 460 24.19 6.38 -39.75
CA ALA A 460 23.34 5.22 -39.52
C ALA A 460 23.83 4.00 -40.31
N THR A 461 23.85 2.82 -39.68
CA THR A 461 23.37 1.56 -40.24
C THR A 461 23.23 0.53 -39.13
N THR A 462 22.03 -0.01 -39.01
CA THR A 462 21.65 -1.19 -38.23
C THR A 462 22.41 -2.42 -38.72
N VAL A 463 23.12 -3.14 -37.83
CA VAL A 463 23.53 -4.53 -38.08
C VAL A 463 23.17 -5.38 -36.86
N ALA A 464 22.20 -6.27 -37.08
CA ALA A 464 21.84 -7.35 -36.17
C ALA A 464 22.89 -8.47 -36.27
N ILE A 465 23.33 -8.99 -35.13
CA ILE A 465 24.11 -10.23 -35.05
C ILE A 465 23.13 -11.40 -35.00
N SER A 466 23.10 -12.17 -36.08
CA SER A 466 22.36 -13.42 -36.20
C SER A 466 23.03 -14.53 -35.40
N ARG A 467 22.27 -15.20 -34.52
CA ARG A 467 22.60 -16.55 -34.03
C ARG A 467 22.18 -17.57 -35.09
N THR A 468 23.14 -18.29 -35.64
CA THR A 468 22.91 -19.47 -36.47
C THR A 468 22.53 -20.67 -35.60
N ARG A 469 21.41 -21.31 -35.92
CA ARG A 469 21.25 -22.77 -35.74
C ARG A 469 20.51 -23.33 -36.94
N VAL A 470 21.24 -24.15 -37.69
CA VAL A 470 20.76 -24.89 -38.85
C VAL A 470 20.08 -26.17 -38.35
N SER A 471 18.82 -26.36 -38.72
CA SER A 471 18.24 -27.69 -38.86
C SER A 471 17.36 -27.68 -40.11
N GLY A 472 17.77 -28.45 -41.12
CA GLY A 472 17.11 -28.52 -42.41
C GLY A 472 15.67 -29.00 -42.31
N CYS A 473 14.77 -28.13 -42.75
CA CYS A 473 13.48 -28.50 -43.31
C CYS A 473 13.25 -27.47 -44.41
N SER A 474 12.98 -27.91 -45.64
CA SER A 474 12.84 -27.05 -46.81
C SER A 474 11.68 -26.07 -46.63
N THR A 475 11.95 -24.91 -46.02
CA THR A 475 10.98 -23.83 -45.86
C THR A 475 11.00 -22.99 -47.11
N VAL A 476 9.91 -23.06 -47.88
CA VAL A 476 9.52 -22.01 -48.82
C VAL A 476 9.74 -20.67 -48.13
N THR A 477 10.71 -19.87 -48.58
CA THR A 477 10.99 -18.55 -48.04
C THR A 477 9.74 -17.70 -48.24
N SER A 478 9.08 -17.38 -47.13
CA SER A 478 7.93 -16.49 -47.14
C SER A 478 8.42 -15.06 -47.43
N PRO A 479 7.74 -14.30 -48.29
CA PRO A 479 8.12 -12.91 -48.55
C PRO A 479 8.00 -12.06 -47.28
N GLU A 480 9.06 -11.31 -46.93
CA GLU A 480 9.06 -10.37 -45.80
C GLU A 480 8.35 -9.05 -46.18
N LYS A 481 7.01 -9.06 -46.28
CA LYS A 481 6.24 -7.81 -46.32
C LYS A 481 5.88 -7.38 -44.90
N ARG A 482 6.17 -6.12 -44.55
CA ARG A 482 5.83 -5.53 -43.24
C ARG A 482 4.69 -4.51 -43.39
N LEU A 483 3.90 -4.35 -42.34
CA LEU A 483 2.90 -3.28 -42.24
C LEU A 483 3.61 -1.92 -42.14
N ALA A 484 3.10 -0.92 -42.85
CA ALA A 484 3.55 0.45 -42.63
C ALA A 484 3.28 0.88 -41.17
N PRO A 485 4.20 1.62 -40.53
CA PRO A 485 4.01 2.08 -39.17
C PRO A 485 2.84 3.06 -39.04
N LYS A 486 2.50 3.77 -40.13
CA LYS A 486 1.37 4.69 -40.21
C LYS A 486 0.95 4.93 -41.67
N TYR A 487 -0.35 4.94 -41.91
CA TYR A 487 -0.96 5.29 -43.21
C TYR A 487 -1.48 6.74 -43.17
N HIS A 488 -1.18 7.53 -44.20
CA HIS A 488 -1.56 8.94 -44.31
C HIS A 488 -2.69 9.18 -45.32
N SER A 489 -3.01 8.20 -46.15
CA SER A 489 -4.11 8.22 -47.10
C SER A 489 -4.79 6.85 -47.20
N LEU A 490 -6.04 6.84 -47.69
CA LEU A 490 -6.72 5.59 -48.03
C LEU A 490 -6.11 4.97 -49.30
N LYS A 491 -5.60 5.79 -50.21
CA LYS A 491 -4.82 5.33 -51.37
C LYS A 491 -3.61 4.48 -50.99
N GLU A 492 -2.80 4.90 -50.00
CA GLU A 492 -1.69 4.08 -49.49
C GLU A 492 -2.15 2.70 -48.98
N ILE A 493 -3.32 2.62 -48.35
CA ILE A 493 -3.89 1.34 -47.87
C ILE A 493 -4.35 0.48 -49.06
N LEU A 494 -4.98 1.09 -50.08
CA LEU A 494 -5.44 0.39 -51.29
C LEU A 494 -4.25 -0.14 -52.11
N ASP A 495 -3.23 0.68 -52.32
CA ASP A 495 -2.01 0.33 -53.05
C ASP A 495 -1.30 -0.87 -52.40
N ASP A 496 -1.22 -0.88 -51.06
CA ASP A 496 -0.63 -1.98 -50.29
C ASP A 496 -1.39 -3.31 -50.42
N TRP A 497 -2.71 -3.22 -50.64
CA TRP A 497 -3.60 -4.35 -50.82
C TRP A 497 -3.62 -4.87 -52.26
N GLN A 498 -3.57 -3.98 -53.25
CA GLN A 498 -3.75 -4.25 -54.67
C GLN A 498 -2.46 -4.39 -55.49
N ASP A 499 -1.28 -4.14 -54.89
CA ASP A 499 0.01 -4.33 -55.57
C ASP A 499 0.09 -5.70 -56.29
N PRO A 500 0.28 -5.73 -57.63
CA PRO A 500 0.28 -6.97 -58.42
C PRO A 500 1.41 -7.94 -58.06
N ASN A 501 2.52 -7.43 -57.55
CA ASN A 501 3.73 -8.21 -57.27
C ASN A 501 3.85 -8.59 -55.79
N ASN A 502 3.40 -7.69 -54.89
CA ASN A 502 3.58 -7.86 -53.44
C ASN A 502 2.37 -7.37 -52.61
N GLY A 503 1.17 -7.32 -53.18
CA GLY A 503 -0.04 -6.89 -52.48
C GLY A 503 -0.52 -7.87 -51.42
N PHE A 504 -1.15 -7.38 -50.35
CA PHE A 504 -1.66 -8.24 -49.29
C PHE A 504 -2.68 -9.27 -49.77
N LEU A 505 -3.46 -8.97 -50.84
CA LEU A 505 -4.36 -9.94 -51.47
C LEU A 505 -3.61 -11.08 -52.16
N VAL A 506 -2.51 -10.76 -52.85
CA VAL A 506 -1.68 -11.74 -53.55
C VAL A 506 -1.00 -12.66 -52.54
N LEU A 507 -0.49 -12.10 -51.44
CA LEU A 507 0.16 -12.84 -50.37
C LEU A 507 -0.82 -13.75 -49.61
N ASP A 508 -2.03 -13.26 -49.29
CA ASP A 508 -3.07 -14.07 -48.66
C ASP A 508 -3.55 -15.20 -49.58
N LYS A 509 -3.66 -14.96 -50.89
CA LYS A 509 -4.03 -15.99 -51.89
C LYS A 509 -2.93 -17.05 -52.07
N LYS A 510 -1.66 -16.65 -52.05
CA LYS A 510 -0.51 -17.53 -52.32
C LYS A 510 -0.01 -18.30 -51.09
N TYR A 511 -0.06 -17.69 -49.90
CA TYR A 511 0.55 -18.24 -48.67
C TYR A 511 -0.42 -18.35 -47.48
N GLY A 512 -1.68 -17.93 -47.62
CA GLY A 512 -2.68 -18.00 -46.55
C GLY A 512 -2.26 -17.21 -45.31
N ARG A 513 -2.37 -17.82 -44.12
CA ARG A 513 -1.94 -17.18 -42.85
C ARG A 513 -0.43 -17.33 -42.57
N ASN A 514 0.28 -18.15 -43.34
CA ASN A 514 1.65 -18.54 -43.01
C ASN A 514 2.66 -17.41 -43.19
N TRP A 515 2.42 -16.48 -44.13
CA TRP A 515 3.33 -15.35 -44.36
C TRP A 515 3.29 -14.27 -43.26
N ARG A 516 2.38 -14.41 -42.28
CA ARG A 516 2.24 -13.52 -41.11
C ARG A 516 2.38 -14.27 -39.79
N LYS A 517 2.97 -15.48 -39.82
CA LYS A 517 3.10 -16.33 -38.63
C LYS A 517 3.89 -15.64 -37.51
N ASP A 518 4.98 -14.97 -37.89
CA ASP A 518 5.93 -14.34 -36.98
C ASP A 518 5.54 -12.90 -36.56
N TRP A 519 4.37 -12.43 -36.97
CA TRP A 519 3.86 -11.13 -36.55
C TRP A 519 3.42 -11.17 -35.08
N SER A 520 3.70 -10.08 -34.35
CA SER A 520 3.17 -9.85 -33.01
C SER A 520 1.64 -9.76 -33.01
N ASP A 521 1.02 -10.00 -31.85
CA ASP A 521 -0.45 -9.90 -31.71
C ASP A 521 -0.99 -8.50 -32.04
N SER A 522 -0.19 -7.47 -31.79
CA SER A 522 -0.49 -6.08 -32.18
C SER A 522 -0.54 -5.92 -33.70
N GLN A 523 0.44 -6.46 -34.43
CA GLN A 523 0.49 -6.44 -35.89
C GLN A 523 -0.67 -7.23 -36.51
N LYS A 524 -0.96 -8.44 -35.98
CA LYS A 524 -2.10 -9.27 -36.40
C LYS A 524 -3.44 -8.53 -36.21
N THR A 525 -3.59 -7.84 -35.08
CA THR A 525 -4.78 -7.02 -34.79
C THR A 525 -4.89 -5.81 -35.73
N SER A 526 -3.77 -5.11 -35.99
CA SER A 526 -3.73 -3.97 -36.91
C SER A 526 -4.12 -4.38 -38.33
N PHE A 527 -3.56 -5.49 -38.83
CA PHE A 527 -3.93 -6.05 -40.13
C PHE A 527 -5.40 -6.40 -40.23
N SER A 528 -5.96 -7.05 -39.20
CA SER A 528 -7.38 -7.39 -39.21
C SER A 528 -8.27 -6.15 -39.35
N ARG A 529 -7.89 -5.03 -38.74
CA ARG A 529 -8.61 -3.75 -38.88
C ARG A 529 -8.43 -3.15 -40.28
N LEU A 530 -7.21 -3.14 -40.81
CA LEU A 530 -6.93 -2.63 -42.16
C LEU A 530 -7.63 -3.45 -43.24
N SER A 531 -7.65 -4.78 -43.11
CA SER A 531 -8.40 -5.67 -44.01
C SER A 531 -9.90 -5.36 -44.02
N ARG A 532 -10.49 -5.05 -42.85
CA ARG A 532 -11.89 -4.64 -42.76
C ARG A 532 -12.14 -3.28 -43.41
N ILE A 533 -11.23 -2.33 -43.25
CA ILE A 533 -11.31 -1.02 -43.91
C ILE A 533 -11.23 -1.20 -45.42
N TYR A 534 -10.27 -1.98 -45.92
CA TYR A 534 -10.14 -2.29 -47.33
C TYR A 534 -11.45 -2.85 -47.90
N SER A 535 -12.02 -3.89 -47.28
CA SER A 535 -13.29 -4.48 -47.72
C SER A 535 -14.47 -3.50 -47.67
N ALA A 536 -14.47 -2.56 -46.73
CA ALA A 536 -15.52 -1.55 -46.62
C ALA A 536 -15.38 -0.44 -47.67
N VAL A 537 -14.14 -0.01 -47.96
CA VAL A 537 -13.82 0.96 -49.02
C VAL A 537 -14.24 0.41 -50.37
N VAL A 538 -13.89 -0.84 -50.69
CA VAL A 538 -14.30 -1.50 -51.95
C VAL A 538 -15.83 -1.51 -52.09
N LYS A 539 -16.56 -1.93 -51.04
CA LYS A 539 -18.03 -1.91 -51.05
C LYS A 539 -18.64 -0.52 -51.18
N TYR A 540 -18.01 0.49 -50.59
CA TYR A 540 -18.46 1.88 -50.70
C TYR A 540 -18.31 2.37 -52.13
N ILE A 541 -17.15 2.15 -52.75
CA ILE A 541 -16.86 2.54 -54.13
C ILE A 541 -17.82 1.83 -55.10
N GLU A 542 -18.03 0.53 -54.94
CA GLU A 542 -18.97 -0.26 -55.77
C GLU A 542 -20.43 0.19 -55.62
N SER A 543 -20.79 0.91 -54.56
CA SER A 543 -22.14 1.43 -54.33
C SER A 543 -22.41 2.79 -55.00
N LYS A 544 -21.39 3.38 -55.65
CA LYS A 544 -21.45 4.72 -56.25
C LYS A 544 -21.22 4.66 -57.77
N PRO A 545 -21.88 5.51 -58.57
CA PRO A 545 -21.77 5.50 -60.03
C PRO A 545 -20.42 6.00 -60.55
N ASP A 546 -19.76 6.92 -59.83
CA ASP A 546 -18.40 7.37 -60.11
C ASP A 546 -17.45 6.91 -59.00
N HIS A 547 -16.56 5.97 -59.35
CA HIS A 547 -15.61 5.37 -58.42
C HIS A 547 -14.51 6.34 -57.99
N ASN A 548 -14.13 7.31 -58.83
CA ASN A 548 -13.07 8.27 -58.52
C ASN A 548 -13.59 9.33 -57.56
N GLU A 549 -14.81 9.84 -57.80
CA GLU A 549 -15.49 10.78 -56.92
C GLU A 549 -15.73 10.15 -55.53
N ALA A 550 -16.18 8.89 -55.49
CA ALA A 550 -16.38 8.15 -54.24
C ALA A 550 -15.09 7.95 -53.42
N LEU A 551 -13.94 7.77 -54.09
CA LEU A 551 -12.65 7.65 -53.41
C LEU A 551 -12.18 9.02 -52.87
N GLU A 552 -12.38 10.10 -53.62
CA GLU A 552 -12.06 11.46 -53.18
C GLU A 552 -12.90 11.87 -51.95
N GLU A 553 -14.20 11.55 -51.93
CA GLU A 553 -15.06 11.75 -50.75
C GLU A 553 -14.51 11.03 -49.51
N LEU A 554 -14.12 9.76 -49.64
CA LEU A 554 -13.58 8.98 -48.54
C LEU A 554 -12.21 9.48 -48.07
N GLU A 555 -11.35 9.91 -49.01
CA GLU A 555 -10.08 10.54 -48.68
C GLU A 555 -10.28 11.85 -47.92
N ASP A 556 -11.26 12.65 -48.31
CA ASP A 556 -11.62 13.89 -47.66
C ASP A 556 -12.11 13.64 -46.22
N VAL A 557 -12.95 12.63 -46.02
CA VAL A 557 -13.38 12.18 -44.69
C VAL A 557 -12.20 11.71 -43.85
N PHE A 558 -11.27 10.95 -44.43
CA PHE A 558 -10.08 10.46 -43.73
C PHE A 558 -9.12 11.60 -43.34
N LYS A 559 -8.88 12.54 -44.26
CA LYS A 559 -7.93 13.67 -44.11
C LYS A 559 -8.51 14.84 -43.33
N LYS A 560 -9.67 15.39 -43.70
CA LYS A 560 -10.29 16.56 -43.03
C LYS A 560 -10.70 16.27 -41.59
N LYS A 561 -11.21 15.06 -41.30
CA LYS A 561 -11.59 14.68 -39.92
C LYS A 561 -10.45 14.03 -39.12
N ARG A 562 -9.23 13.95 -39.70
CA ARG A 562 -8.02 13.32 -39.10
C ARG A 562 -8.32 11.97 -38.44
N LEU A 563 -9.13 11.13 -39.10
CA LEU A 563 -9.62 9.90 -38.50
C LEU A 563 -8.50 8.86 -38.39
N SER A 564 -8.37 8.25 -37.20
CA SER A 564 -7.51 7.07 -37.05
C SER A 564 -8.10 5.87 -37.80
N VAL A 565 -7.27 4.84 -38.06
CA VAL A 565 -7.71 3.53 -38.59
C VAL A 565 -8.93 2.98 -37.84
N ARG A 566 -9.00 3.19 -36.51
CA ARG A 566 -10.17 2.82 -35.70
C ARG A 566 -11.38 3.72 -35.96
N GLY A 567 -11.16 5.02 -36.11
CA GLY A 567 -12.21 5.98 -36.47
C GLY A 567 -12.86 5.64 -37.81
N MET A 568 -12.06 5.21 -38.80
CA MET A 568 -12.57 4.79 -40.10
C MET A 568 -13.42 3.51 -40.02
N VAL A 569 -13.04 2.54 -39.16
CA VAL A 569 -13.88 1.36 -38.90
C VAL A 569 -15.23 1.76 -38.31
N CYS A 570 -15.25 2.71 -37.36
CA CYS A 570 -16.51 3.20 -36.79
C CYS A 570 -17.37 3.94 -37.82
N PHE A 571 -16.75 4.75 -38.70
CA PHE A 571 -17.44 5.43 -39.79
C PHE A 571 -18.15 4.41 -40.70
N PHE A 572 -17.45 3.40 -41.19
CA PHE A 572 -18.07 2.36 -42.03
C PHE A 572 -19.09 1.49 -41.29
N GLN A 573 -19.03 1.40 -39.96
CA GLN A 573 -20.06 0.74 -39.17
C GLN A 573 -21.33 1.59 -39.05
N ALA A 574 -21.20 2.92 -38.96
CA ALA A 574 -22.32 3.85 -38.95
C ALA A 574 -23.01 3.92 -40.32
N GLU A 575 -22.23 3.93 -41.40
CA GLU A 575 -22.71 3.94 -42.78
C GLU A 575 -23.21 2.57 -43.28
N GLY A 576 -23.16 1.52 -42.44
CA GLY A 576 -23.71 0.19 -42.77
C GLY A 576 -22.82 -0.72 -43.64
N TYR A 577 -21.63 -0.25 -44.05
CA TYR A 577 -20.68 -1.02 -44.87
C TYR A 577 -19.89 -2.09 -44.07
N LEU A 578 -19.87 -2.00 -42.74
CA LEU A 578 -19.27 -3.00 -41.84
C LEU A 578 -20.25 -3.51 -40.78
N HIS A 579 -20.39 -4.83 -40.67
CA HIS A 579 -21.22 -5.46 -39.63
C HIS A 579 -20.64 -5.23 -38.23
N VAL A 580 -21.49 -4.90 -37.27
CA VAL A 580 -21.15 -4.83 -35.84
C VAL A 580 -21.17 -6.25 -35.28
N GLN A 581 -20.02 -6.82 -34.94
CA GLN A 581 -20.00 -8.12 -34.24
C GLN A 581 -20.57 -7.94 -32.84
N LYS A 582 -21.77 -8.50 -32.60
CA LYS A 582 -22.29 -8.69 -31.23
C LYS A 582 -21.36 -9.64 -30.48
N SER A 583 -21.14 -9.40 -29.19
CA SER A 583 -20.33 -10.27 -28.34
C SER A 583 -20.84 -11.71 -28.43
N ARG A 584 -19.94 -12.67 -28.70
CA ARG A 584 -20.28 -14.10 -28.73
C ARG A 584 -20.95 -14.50 -27.41
N GLY A 585 -22.23 -14.88 -27.47
CA GLY A 585 -22.94 -15.52 -26.37
C GLY A 585 -22.30 -16.87 -26.01
N ARG A 586 -22.55 -17.32 -24.77
CA ARG A 586 -22.04 -18.57 -24.20
C ARG A 586 -22.24 -19.77 -25.13
N THR A 587 -21.25 -20.67 -25.18
CA THR A 587 -21.27 -21.89 -25.99
C THR A 587 -22.21 -22.94 -25.38
N LYS A 588 -22.93 -23.68 -26.22
CA LYS A 588 -23.92 -24.74 -25.87
C LYS A 588 -23.45 -25.79 -24.85
N GLN A 589 -22.14 -25.97 -24.65
CA GLN A 589 -21.59 -26.88 -23.62
C GLN A 589 -21.88 -26.45 -22.18
N GLN A 590 -22.27 -25.19 -21.95
CA GLN A 590 -22.65 -24.68 -20.63
C GLN A 590 -24.15 -24.76 -20.34
N GLN A 591 -24.98 -25.11 -21.33
CA GLN A 591 -26.42 -25.32 -21.13
C GLN A 591 -26.73 -26.76 -20.71
N SER A 592 -25.98 -27.75 -21.21
CA SER A 592 -26.19 -29.15 -20.84
C SER A 592 -25.76 -29.52 -19.41
N ALA A 593 -25.05 -28.62 -18.72
CA ALA A 593 -24.65 -28.82 -17.32
C ALA A 593 -25.74 -28.39 -16.33
N ASP A 594 -26.62 -27.47 -16.73
CA ASP A 594 -27.73 -27.00 -15.89
C ASP A 594 -28.97 -27.91 -16.04
N ASP A 595 -29.21 -28.48 -17.23
CA ASP A 595 -30.32 -29.43 -17.47
C ASP A 595 -30.12 -30.81 -16.79
N ALA A 596 -28.95 -31.08 -16.21
CA ALA A 596 -28.65 -32.31 -15.47
C ALA A 596 -28.80 -32.17 -13.95
N ILE A 597 -29.16 -30.98 -13.44
CA ILE A 597 -29.36 -30.71 -12.01
C ILE A 597 -30.86 -30.58 -11.66
N GLU A 598 -31.76 -30.58 -12.65
CA GLU A 598 -33.21 -30.72 -12.45
C GLU A 598 -33.76 -32.05 -13.00
N VAL A 599 -33.41 -33.17 -12.33
CA VAL A 599 -34.27 -34.37 -12.18
C VAL A 599 -34.03 -34.98 -10.80
#